data_AF-A0A8B6GVL7-F1
#
_entry.id   AF-A0A8B6GVL7-F1
#
_cell.length_a   1.000
_cell.length_b   1.000
_cell.length_c   1.000
_cell.angle_alpha   90.00
_cell.angle_beta   90.00
_cell.angle_gamma   90.00
#
_symmetry.space_group_name_H-M   'P 1'
#
loop_
_entity.id
_entity.type
_entity.pdbx_description
1 polymer ?
#
loop_
_entity_poly.entity_id
_entity_poly.type
_entity_poly.pdbx_seq_one_letter_code
_entity_poly.pdbx_strand_id
1 'polypeptide(L)'
;MYLIIPTKANMLLVILIHTTYQLTITAQHNLTPYGTATQSSTHEGSVPQYAIQPPISNTYSKTLCSVTGLGRKQAWWMFNFSFGSAYITNIKIYYRVDYAHRMDGFKLYVINTSTIPPVGYLCYEDPDPGLPKITQTIPCHQLGKYVIYYDIKKDENEGPVIELCYVAINGCRKGMWGKGCSTTCPSICIGQHCHPENGSCVWGCDEQKCLNNRWDIQTGVCTEGCVREHSQFCNCNKCTYI
;
A
#
# COMPACT_ATOMS: atom_id res chain seq x y z
N MET A 1 -20.82 69.85 0.46
CA MET A 1 -20.76 68.54 1.12
C MET A 1 -20.58 67.50 0.02
N TYR A 2 -19.33 67.15 -0.29
CA TYR A 2 -19.01 66.26 -1.40
C TYR A 2 -19.16 64.81 -0.94
N LEU A 3 -20.08 64.08 -1.57
CA LEU A 3 -20.16 62.62 -1.50
C LEU A 3 -18.93 62.04 -2.21
N ILE A 4 -18.06 61.36 -1.46
CA ILE A 4 -17.01 60.52 -2.02
C ILE A 4 -17.63 59.14 -2.25
N ILE A 5 -17.94 58.82 -3.51
CA ILE A 5 -18.32 57.47 -3.94
C ILE A 5 -17.02 56.69 -4.17
N PRO A 6 -16.70 55.64 -3.41
CA PRO A 6 -15.51 54.85 -3.67
C PRO A 6 -15.70 54.02 -4.94
N THR A 7 -14.85 54.28 -5.93
CA THR A 7 -14.72 53.54 -7.18
C THR A 7 -14.29 52.09 -6.93
N LYS A 8 -14.77 51.19 -7.80
CA LYS A 8 -14.53 49.73 -7.91
C LYS A 8 -13.05 49.29 -8.04
N ALA A 9 -12.15 49.79 -7.20
CA ALA A 9 -10.72 49.46 -7.23
C ALA A 9 -10.18 48.93 -5.89
N ASN A 10 -11.03 48.74 -4.88
CA ASN A 10 -10.66 48.20 -3.56
C ASN A 10 -11.39 46.89 -3.23
N MET A 11 -11.67 46.06 -4.23
CA MET A 11 -12.25 44.72 -4.05
C MET A 11 -11.26 43.63 -4.47
N LEU A 12 -9.97 43.80 -4.16
CA LEU A 12 -8.91 42.89 -4.61
C LEU A 12 -7.80 42.64 -3.58
N LEU A 13 -8.01 43.02 -2.31
CA LEU A 13 -7.02 42.78 -1.24
C LEU A 13 -7.61 42.17 0.03
N VAL A 14 -8.69 41.37 -0.09
CA VAL A 14 -9.16 40.46 0.98
C VAL A 14 -9.66 39.16 0.35
N ILE A 15 -8.91 38.61 -0.62
CA ILE A 15 -8.95 37.16 -0.85
C ILE A 15 -7.77 36.62 -0.05
N LEU A 16 -8.02 36.50 1.26
CA LEU A 16 -7.17 35.75 2.17
C LEU A 16 -6.92 34.39 1.53
N ILE A 17 -5.65 34.15 1.25
CA ILE A 17 -5.03 32.92 0.81
C ILE A 17 -5.47 31.80 1.76
N HIS A 18 -6.63 31.20 1.52
CA HIS A 18 -7.01 29.89 2.02
C HIS A 18 -6.79 28.88 0.89
N THR A 19 -5.64 28.97 0.21
CA THR A 19 -5.03 27.73 -0.27
C THR A 19 -4.56 27.02 0.98
N THR A 20 -5.45 26.28 1.63
CA THR A 20 -5.00 25.21 2.51
C THR A 20 -4.15 24.33 1.60
N TYR A 21 -2.83 24.47 1.71
CA TYR A 21 -1.94 23.37 1.44
C TYR A 21 -2.39 22.28 2.41
N GLN A 22 -3.37 21.48 1.99
CA GLN A 22 -3.53 20.14 2.51
C GLN A 22 -2.26 19.44 2.05
N LEU A 23 -1.17 19.63 2.81
CA LEU A 23 -0.14 18.62 2.88
C LEU A 23 -0.90 17.40 3.37
N THR A 24 -1.36 16.58 2.43
CA THR A 24 -1.79 15.22 2.73
C THR A 24 -0.55 14.59 3.34
N ILE A 25 -0.45 14.63 4.66
CA ILE A 25 0.49 13.80 5.40
C ILE A 25 0.01 12.41 5.08
N THR A 26 0.59 11.79 4.06
CA THR A 26 0.36 10.39 3.78
C THR A 26 0.79 9.66 5.04
N ALA A 27 -0.18 9.18 5.81
CA ALA A 27 0.02 8.34 6.99
C ALA A 27 0.60 6.96 6.64
N GLN A 28 0.94 6.76 5.36
CA GLN A 28 1.54 5.56 4.81
C GLN A 28 2.93 5.35 5.40
N HIS A 29 3.00 4.40 6.32
CA HIS A 29 4.24 3.97 6.92
C HIS A 29 4.90 2.94 6.01
N ASN A 30 6.17 3.17 5.65
CA ASN A 30 6.95 2.22 4.88
C ASN A 30 7.30 1.01 5.77
N LEU A 31 6.70 -0.14 5.46
CA LEU A 31 6.87 -1.38 6.21
C LEU A 31 8.08 -2.20 5.76
N THR A 32 8.71 -1.82 4.65
CA THR A 32 9.85 -2.51 4.04
C THR A 32 11.00 -2.80 5.02
N PRO A 33 11.38 -1.89 5.96
CA PRO A 33 12.43 -2.18 6.94
C PRO A 33 12.11 -3.30 7.94
N TYR A 34 10.85 -3.74 8.04
CA TYR A 34 10.37 -4.66 9.07
C TYR A 34 10.05 -6.06 8.52
N GLY A 35 10.84 -6.51 7.55
CA GLY A 35 10.69 -7.82 6.94
C GLY A 35 11.96 -8.32 6.27
N THR A 36 11.83 -9.50 5.65
CA THR A 36 12.90 -10.16 4.90
C THR A 36 12.42 -10.51 3.51
N ALA A 37 13.34 -10.57 2.56
CA ALA A 37 13.03 -10.92 1.19
C ALA A 37 13.67 -12.26 0.80
N THR A 38 12.96 -13.04 -0.03
CA THR A 38 13.45 -14.25 -0.70
C THR A 38 13.13 -14.19 -2.19
N GLN A 39 13.80 -15.00 -3.00
CA GLN A 39 13.55 -15.06 -4.44
C GLN A 39 13.75 -16.47 -5.00
N SER A 40 13.22 -16.73 -6.19
CA SER A 40 13.24 -18.04 -6.84
C SER A 40 14.66 -18.56 -7.15
N SER A 41 15.58 -17.66 -7.46
CA SER A 41 16.97 -17.92 -7.81
C SER A 41 17.76 -16.62 -7.74
N THR A 42 19.09 -16.67 -7.75
CA THR A 42 19.95 -15.48 -7.62
C THR A 42 20.94 -15.39 -8.77
N HIS A 43 21.07 -14.22 -9.39
CA HIS A 43 22.09 -13.93 -10.39
C HIS A 43 23.27 -13.17 -9.77
N GLU A 44 24.47 -13.73 -9.93
CA GLU A 44 25.75 -13.07 -9.59
C GLU A 44 25.82 -12.39 -8.20
N GLY A 45 25.19 -12.99 -7.19
CA GLY A 45 25.19 -12.46 -5.82
C GLY A 45 24.21 -11.31 -5.56
N SER A 46 23.35 -10.97 -6.52
CA SER A 46 22.28 -9.96 -6.38
C SER A 46 21.13 -10.50 -5.53
N VAL A 47 21.34 -10.53 -4.20
CA VAL A 47 20.43 -11.17 -3.24
C VAL A 47 19.09 -10.43 -3.10
N PRO A 48 18.02 -11.13 -2.67
CA PRO A 48 16.68 -10.55 -2.58
C PRO A 48 16.57 -9.35 -1.64
N GLN A 49 17.43 -9.28 -0.62
CA GLN A 49 17.42 -8.24 0.39
C GLN A 49 17.81 -6.86 -0.16
N TYR A 50 18.53 -6.78 -1.29
CA TYR A 50 18.92 -5.50 -1.87
C TYR A 50 17.72 -4.67 -2.34
N ALA A 51 16.63 -5.32 -2.77
CA ALA A 51 15.39 -4.65 -3.14
C ALA A 51 14.63 -3.99 -1.96
N ILE A 52 15.12 -4.10 -0.73
CA ILE A 52 14.46 -3.53 0.46
C ILE A 52 15.40 -2.70 1.34
N GLN A 53 16.58 -2.36 0.81
CA GLN A 53 17.60 -1.58 1.51
C GLN A 53 17.89 -0.26 0.77
N PRO A 54 18.19 0.82 1.50
CA PRO A 54 18.71 2.04 0.87
C PRO A 54 20.15 1.83 0.35
N PRO A 55 20.64 2.69 -0.57
CA PRO A 55 19.95 3.83 -1.19
C PRO A 55 18.87 3.40 -2.19
N ILE A 56 17.76 4.13 -2.21
CA ILE A 56 16.67 3.93 -3.17
C ILE A 56 17.12 4.47 -4.53
N SER A 57 17.14 3.60 -5.55
CA SER A 57 17.56 3.95 -6.91
C SER A 57 16.91 3.02 -7.94
N ASN A 58 16.87 3.44 -9.20
CA ASN A 58 16.63 2.54 -10.36
C ASN A 58 17.94 2.17 -11.08
N THR A 59 19.06 2.78 -10.70
CA THR A 59 20.37 2.53 -11.31
C THR A 59 20.93 1.23 -10.77
N TYR A 60 21.36 0.36 -11.70
CA TYR A 60 21.91 -0.92 -11.33
C TYR A 60 23.23 -0.82 -10.59
N SER A 61 23.30 -1.59 -9.50
CA SER A 61 24.54 -2.09 -8.93
C SER A 61 24.26 -3.48 -8.37
N LYS A 62 25.24 -4.38 -8.41
CA LYS A 62 25.15 -5.72 -7.83
C LYS A 62 24.76 -5.72 -6.35
N THR A 63 24.93 -4.60 -5.66
CA THR A 63 24.60 -4.41 -4.24
C THR A 63 23.34 -3.58 -3.99
N LEU A 64 22.65 -3.13 -5.03
CA LEU A 64 21.47 -2.26 -4.92
C LEU A 64 20.20 -2.88 -5.50
N CYS A 65 20.32 -3.87 -6.39
CA CYS A 65 19.17 -4.52 -6.97
C CYS A 65 19.20 -6.02 -6.70
N SER A 66 18.01 -6.56 -6.44
CA SER A 66 17.71 -7.98 -6.43
C SER A 66 17.59 -8.46 -7.88
N VAL A 67 18.27 -9.53 -8.25
CA VAL A 67 18.19 -10.09 -9.61
C VAL A 67 18.02 -11.60 -9.56
N THR A 68 16.96 -12.10 -10.19
CA THR A 68 16.74 -13.55 -10.33
C THR A 68 17.62 -14.15 -11.43
N GLY A 69 17.85 -15.46 -11.39
CA GLY A 69 18.65 -16.16 -12.40
C GLY A 69 17.98 -16.24 -13.76
N LEU A 70 18.81 -16.35 -14.80
CA LEU A 70 18.41 -16.54 -16.20
C LEU A 70 17.95 -17.98 -16.49
N GLY A 71 17.27 -18.17 -17.62
CA GLY A 71 16.88 -19.48 -18.18
C GLY A 71 15.79 -20.21 -17.39
N ARG A 72 15.01 -19.49 -16.58
CA ARG A 72 13.95 -20.06 -15.74
C ARG A 72 12.61 -20.08 -16.49
N LYS A 73 11.67 -20.92 -16.04
CA LYS A 73 10.29 -20.95 -16.56
C LYS A 73 9.35 -20.01 -15.80
N GLN A 74 9.77 -19.59 -14.61
CA GLN A 74 9.07 -18.65 -13.73
C GLN A 74 10.11 -17.99 -12.83
N ALA A 75 9.88 -16.73 -12.48
CA ALA A 75 10.67 -16.00 -11.51
C ALA A 75 9.75 -15.39 -10.45
N TRP A 76 10.25 -15.28 -9.22
CA TRP A 76 9.53 -14.58 -8.18
C TRP A 76 10.48 -13.95 -7.17
N TRP A 77 10.02 -12.84 -6.60
CA TRP A 77 10.60 -12.17 -5.45
C TRP A 77 9.49 -11.98 -4.40
N MET A 78 9.76 -12.34 -3.15
CA MET A 78 8.75 -12.35 -2.09
C MET A 78 9.27 -11.67 -0.83
N PHE A 79 8.50 -10.73 -0.33
CA PHE A 79 8.69 -10.08 0.97
C PHE A 79 7.86 -10.78 2.04
N ASN A 80 8.43 -10.98 3.22
CA ASN A 80 7.78 -11.53 4.41
C ASN A 80 7.84 -10.54 5.57
N PHE A 81 6.69 -10.16 6.13
CA PHE A 81 6.66 -9.31 7.32
C PHE A 81 7.14 -10.09 8.55
N SER A 82 8.13 -9.56 9.28
CA SER A 82 8.66 -10.21 10.48
C SER A 82 7.66 -10.26 11.64
N PHE A 83 6.64 -9.41 11.61
CA PHE A 83 5.65 -9.24 12.68
C PHE A 83 4.30 -9.94 12.42
N GLY A 84 4.23 -10.81 11.41
CA GLY A 84 3.03 -11.56 11.03
C GLY A 84 2.37 -10.99 9.77
N SER A 85 1.36 -10.15 9.92
CA SER A 85 0.61 -9.61 8.77
C SER A 85 0.46 -8.09 8.85
N ALA A 86 0.34 -7.47 7.69
CA ALA A 86 0.06 -6.06 7.53
C ALA A 86 -1.16 -5.84 6.65
N TYR A 87 -1.85 -4.71 6.83
CA TYR A 87 -2.76 -4.18 5.84
C TYR A 87 -1.95 -3.27 4.92
N ILE A 88 -1.79 -3.68 3.66
CA ILE A 88 -1.12 -2.93 2.61
C ILE A 88 -2.11 -1.91 2.04
N THR A 89 -1.60 -0.73 1.67
CA THR A 89 -2.36 0.32 0.97
C THR A 89 -1.86 0.49 -0.45
N ASN A 90 -0.54 0.43 -0.64
CA ASN A 90 0.10 0.45 -1.94
C ASN A 90 1.51 -0.13 -1.85
N ILE A 91 2.06 -0.46 -3.01
CA ILE A 91 3.40 -0.99 -3.19
C ILE A 91 4.08 -0.12 -4.24
N LYS A 92 5.16 0.57 -3.87
CA LYS A 92 5.98 1.34 -4.79
C LYS A 92 7.19 0.53 -5.24
N ILE A 93 7.31 0.32 -6.54
CA ILE A 93 8.38 -0.43 -7.17
C ILE A 93 9.35 0.55 -7.84
N TYR A 94 10.64 0.31 -7.62
CA TYR A 94 11.77 0.92 -8.31
C TYR A 94 12.47 -0.21 -9.05
N TYR A 95 12.18 -0.33 -10.33
CA TYR A 95 12.74 -1.36 -11.21
C TYR A 95 14.05 -0.86 -11.83
N ARG A 96 14.93 -1.79 -12.22
CA ARG A 96 16.18 -1.42 -12.90
C ARG A 96 15.90 -0.72 -14.23
N VAL A 97 16.53 0.44 -14.44
CA VAL A 97 16.31 1.25 -15.65
C VAL A 97 16.78 0.57 -16.95
N ASP A 98 17.92 -0.11 -16.92
CA ASP A 98 18.56 -0.64 -18.14
C ASP A 98 17.79 -1.82 -18.79
N TYR A 99 16.97 -2.53 -18.00
CA TYR A 99 16.25 -3.74 -18.40
C TYR A 99 14.75 -3.62 -18.17
N ALA A 100 14.19 -2.42 -18.28
CA ALA A 100 12.76 -2.17 -18.11
C ALA A 100 11.85 -3.05 -18.99
N HIS A 101 12.36 -3.55 -20.13
CA HIS A 101 11.66 -4.52 -20.99
C HIS A 101 11.36 -5.87 -20.34
N ARG A 102 12.09 -6.24 -19.29
CA ARG A 102 11.81 -7.45 -18.51
C ARG A 102 10.75 -7.23 -17.44
N MET A 103 10.24 -6.01 -17.28
CA MET A 103 9.13 -5.68 -16.39
C MET A 103 7.79 -5.83 -17.13
N ASP A 104 7.59 -6.89 -17.91
CA ASP A 104 6.47 -7.04 -18.84
C ASP A 104 5.64 -8.27 -18.44
N GLY A 105 4.31 -8.13 -18.33
CA GLY A 105 3.40 -9.23 -17.95
C GLY A 105 3.50 -9.71 -16.50
N PHE A 106 4.14 -8.93 -15.61
CA PHE A 106 4.30 -9.33 -14.21
C PHE A 106 2.99 -9.25 -13.41
N LYS A 107 2.94 -10.04 -12.34
CA LYS A 107 1.82 -10.04 -11.39
C LYS A 107 2.31 -9.74 -9.98
N LEU A 108 1.54 -8.96 -9.24
CA LEU A 108 1.80 -8.61 -7.85
C LEU A 108 0.67 -9.13 -6.97
N TYR A 109 1.01 -9.93 -5.96
CA TYR A 109 0.03 -10.49 -5.04
C TYR A 109 0.32 -10.14 -3.59
N VAL A 110 -0.76 -10.09 -2.81
CA VAL A 110 -0.72 -10.19 -1.35
C VAL A 110 -1.25 -11.56 -0.95
N ILE A 111 -0.43 -12.35 -0.26
CA ILE A 111 -0.72 -13.76 0.07
C ILE A 111 -0.49 -14.05 1.56
N ASN A 112 -1.10 -15.12 2.05
CA ASN A 112 -0.99 -15.57 3.45
C ASN A 112 -0.10 -16.82 3.62
N THR A 113 0.10 -17.58 2.55
CA THR A 113 1.00 -18.73 2.50
C THR A 113 2.12 -18.45 1.50
N SER A 114 3.27 -19.11 1.62
CA SER A 114 4.41 -18.96 0.70
C SER A 114 4.33 -19.94 -0.49
N THR A 115 3.11 -20.31 -0.91
CA THR A 115 2.89 -21.28 -1.99
C THR A 115 3.22 -20.65 -3.35
N ILE A 116 3.88 -21.41 -4.24
CA ILE A 116 4.22 -21.00 -5.62
C ILE A 116 3.63 -22.05 -6.59
N PRO A 117 2.87 -21.67 -7.64
CA PRO A 117 2.43 -20.31 -7.97
C PRO A 117 1.58 -19.68 -6.85
N PRO A 118 1.58 -18.34 -6.73
CA PRO A 118 0.92 -17.66 -5.63
C PRO A 118 -0.60 -17.84 -5.68
N VAL A 119 -1.19 -18.14 -4.52
CA VAL A 119 -2.64 -18.16 -4.31
C VAL A 119 -2.99 -17.11 -3.27
N GLY A 120 -3.76 -16.11 -3.67
CA GLY A 120 -4.20 -15.02 -2.81
C GLY A 120 -4.72 -13.86 -3.62
N TYR A 121 -4.63 -12.65 -3.07
CA TYR A 121 -5.19 -11.47 -3.69
C TYR A 121 -4.25 -10.91 -4.75
N LEU A 122 -4.71 -10.87 -6.01
CA LEU A 122 -4.01 -10.22 -7.12
C LEU A 122 -4.20 -8.70 -7.01
N CYS A 123 -3.14 -7.99 -6.62
CA CYS A 123 -3.13 -6.53 -6.55
C CYS A 123 -3.08 -5.91 -7.95
N TYR A 124 -2.27 -6.50 -8.83
CA TYR A 124 -1.96 -5.95 -10.13
C TYR A 124 -1.49 -7.05 -11.07
N GLU A 125 -1.94 -6.98 -12.30
CA GLU A 125 -1.43 -7.73 -13.44
C GLU A 125 -1.11 -6.72 -14.52
N ASP A 126 0.11 -6.79 -15.03
CA ASP A 126 0.55 -5.90 -16.08
C ASP A 126 -0.21 -6.19 -17.39
N PRO A 127 -0.80 -5.17 -18.04
CA PRO A 127 -1.83 -5.39 -19.05
C PRO A 127 -1.33 -5.72 -20.47
N ASP A 128 -0.02 -5.71 -20.76
CA ASP A 128 0.59 -6.04 -22.06
C ASP A 128 -0.18 -5.49 -23.30
N PRO A 129 0.08 -4.26 -23.80
CA PRO A 129 1.32 -4.00 -24.52
C PRO A 129 1.92 -2.61 -24.21
N GLY A 130 3.03 -2.60 -23.48
CA GLY A 130 3.80 -1.39 -23.23
C GLY A 130 4.67 -1.55 -21.99
N LEU A 131 5.85 -0.92 -21.99
CA LEU A 131 6.72 -0.95 -20.84
C LEU A 131 6.07 -0.26 -19.65
N PRO A 132 5.89 -0.94 -18.51
CA PRO A 132 5.38 -0.30 -17.30
C PRO A 132 6.35 0.78 -16.84
N LYS A 133 5.84 1.72 -16.05
CA LYS A 133 6.69 2.77 -15.51
C LYS A 133 7.74 2.13 -14.59
N ILE A 134 9.01 2.37 -14.91
CA ILE A 134 10.19 1.89 -14.16
C ILE A 134 10.07 2.20 -12.66
N THR A 135 9.51 3.37 -12.34
CA THR A 135 9.00 3.66 -11.00
C THR A 135 7.49 3.79 -11.04
N GLN A 136 6.80 2.94 -10.27
CA GLN A 136 5.34 2.95 -10.18
C GLN A 136 4.87 2.66 -8.77
N THR A 137 3.72 3.24 -8.43
CA THR A 137 3.01 2.99 -7.18
C THR A 137 1.71 2.28 -7.52
N ILE A 138 1.60 1.03 -7.08
CA ILE A 138 0.45 0.16 -7.32
C ILE A 138 -0.43 0.19 -6.06
N PRO A 139 -1.67 0.70 -6.13
CA PRO A 139 -2.63 0.56 -5.04
C PRO A 139 -2.92 -0.91 -4.76
N CYS A 140 -2.91 -1.31 -3.50
CA CYS A 140 -3.35 -2.64 -3.10
C CYS A 140 -3.87 -2.60 -1.67
N HIS A 141 -5.18 -2.66 -1.51
CA HIS A 141 -5.89 -2.49 -0.24
C HIS A 141 -6.22 -3.84 0.39
N GLN A 142 -5.19 -4.55 0.84
CA GLN A 142 -5.34 -5.94 1.26
C GLN A 142 -4.50 -6.28 2.49
N LEU A 143 -5.06 -7.12 3.35
CA LEU A 143 -4.34 -7.76 4.44
C LEU A 143 -3.60 -9.02 3.95
N GLY A 144 -2.32 -9.13 4.28
CA GLY A 144 -1.57 -10.38 4.09
C GLY A 144 -0.26 -10.45 4.86
N LYS A 145 0.39 -11.61 4.76
CA LYS A 145 1.70 -11.91 5.37
C LYS A 145 2.87 -11.72 4.41
N TYR A 146 2.62 -11.89 3.11
CA TYR A 146 3.64 -11.76 2.09
C TYR A 146 3.16 -10.85 0.96
N VAL A 147 4.12 -10.15 0.36
CA VAL A 147 3.95 -9.48 -0.94
C VAL A 147 4.86 -10.22 -1.92
N ILE A 148 4.32 -10.65 -3.06
CA ILE A 148 5.09 -11.39 -4.07
C ILE A 148 4.97 -10.73 -5.43
N TYR A 149 6.12 -10.44 -6.04
CA TYR A 149 6.25 -10.16 -7.46
C TYR A 149 6.48 -11.50 -8.16
N TYR A 150 5.62 -11.85 -9.11
CA TYR A 150 5.62 -13.15 -9.80
C TYR A 150 5.57 -12.93 -11.30
N ASP A 151 6.40 -13.65 -12.04
CA ASP A 151 6.49 -13.53 -13.48
C ASP A 151 6.73 -14.89 -14.14
N ILE A 152 6.02 -15.11 -15.24
CA ILE A 152 6.09 -16.31 -16.10
C ILE A 152 6.31 -15.94 -17.57
N LYS A 153 6.31 -14.64 -17.92
CA LYS A 153 6.49 -14.18 -19.29
C LYS A 153 7.92 -14.44 -19.71
N LYS A 154 8.06 -15.02 -20.89
CA LYS A 154 9.35 -15.46 -21.40
C LYS A 154 9.94 -14.35 -22.28
N ASP A 155 11.05 -13.77 -21.84
CA ASP A 155 11.97 -13.11 -22.77
C ASP A 155 12.67 -14.20 -23.60
N GLU A 156 12.72 -14.03 -24.93
CA GLU A 156 12.78 -15.10 -25.94
C GLU A 156 13.91 -16.12 -25.71
N ASN A 157 14.99 -15.74 -25.03
CA ASN A 157 16.11 -16.63 -24.65
C ASN A 157 16.47 -16.65 -23.17
N GLU A 158 15.91 -15.78 -22.34
CA GLU A 158 16.33 -15.59 -20.95
C GLU A 158 15.29 -16.06 -19.93
N GLY A 159 14.02 -16.25 -20.34
CA GLY A 159 12.93 -16.48 -19.39
C GLY A 159 12.56 -15.22 -18.60
N PRO A 160 11.62 -15.30 -17.66
CA PRO A 160 11.33 -14.18 -16.77
C PRO A 160 12.52 -13.90 -15.87
N VAL A 161 12.94 -12.63 -15.81
CA VAL A 161 14.01 -12.15 -14.94
C VAL A 161 13.51 -10.92 -14.20
N ILE A 162 13.53 -10.98 -12.88
CA ILE A 162 13.04 -9.90 -12.00
C ILE A 162 14.25 -9.11 -11.50
N GLU A 163 14.25 -7.80 -11.77
CA GLU A 163 15.34 -6.87 -11.41
C GLU A 163 14.82 -5.69 -10.57
N LEU A 164 14.51 -5.95 -9.31
CA LEU A 164 13.94 -4.97 -8.37
C LEU A 164 15.07 -4.25 -7.62
N CYS A 165 15.13 -2.93 -7.74
CA CYS A 165 16.13 -2.11 -7.02
C CYS A 165 15.60 -1.55 -5.70
N TYR A 166 14.30 -1.28 -5.60
CA TYR A 166 13.66 -1.03 -4.32
C TYR A 166 12.16 -1.33 -4.36
N VAL A 167 11.61 -1.85 -3.27
CA VAL A 167 10.18 -2.11 -3.10
C VAL A 167 9.74 -1.50 -1.77
N ALA A 168 8.99 -0.38 -1.83
CA ALA A 168 8.40 0.25 -0.66
C ALA A 168 6.98 -0.30 -0.46
N ILE A 169 6.76 -1.07 0.61
CA ILE A 169 5.46 -1.63 0.95
C ILE A 169 4.83 -0.74 2.00
N ASN A 170 3.77 -0.02 1.63
CA ASN A 170 3.17 1.00 2.46
C ASN A 170 1.89 0.49 3.12
N GLY A 171 1.74 0.72 4.42
CA GLY A 171 0.56 0.28 5.16
C GLY A 171 0.78 0.33 6.66
N CYS A 172 0.08 -0.53 7.40
CA CYS A 172 0.32 -0.75 8.83
C CYS A 172 0.27 -2.23 9.21
N ARG A 173 0.98 -2.60 10.28
CA ARG A 173 0.81 -3.90 10.92
C ARG A 173 -0.67 -4.14 11.22
N LYS A 174 -1.14 -5.37 11.07
CA LYS A 174 -2.50 -5.79 11.46
C LYS A 174 -2.84 -5.24 12.85
N GLY A 175 -3.96 -4.54 12.97
CA GLY A 175 -4.44 -3.99 14.24
C GLY A 175 -3.93 -2.59 14.56
N MET A 176 -3.18 -1.94 13.67
CA MET A 176 -2.64 -0.58 13.88
C MET A 176 -3.02 0.36 12.74
N TRP A 177 -3.15 1.65 13.04
CA TRP A 177 -3.40 2.73 12.09
C TRP A 177 -2.82 4.06 12.59
N GLY A 178 -3.03 5.12 11.81
CA GLY A 178 -2.61 6.47 12.13
C GLY A 178 -1.14 6.72 11.79
N LYS A 179 -0.66 7.92 12.15
CA LYS A 179 0.70 8.36 11.82
C LYS A 179 1.73 7.38 12.42
N GLY A 180 2.52 6.75 11.55
CA GLY A 180 3.54 5.78 11.96
C GLY A 180 2.98 4.50 12.58
N CYS A 181 1.72 4.15 12.30
CA CYS A 181 1.05 2.97 12.84
C CYS A 181 1.08 2.90 14.38
N SER A 182 0.88 4.05 15.03
CA SER A 182 1.01 4.23 16.48
C SER A 182 -0.30 4.09 17.25
N THR A 183 -1.44 3.99 16.56
CA THR A 183 -2.75 3.88 17.18
C THR A 183 -3.34 2.50 16.94
N THR A 184 -3.87 1.86 17.97
CA THR A 184 -4.57 0.58 17.84
C THR A 184 -5.88 0.77 17.07
N CYS A 185 -6.21 -0.18 16.20
CA CYS A 185 -7.50 -0.21 15.50
C CYS A 185 -8.66 -0.22 16.50
N PRO A 186 -9.79 0.44 16.19
CA PRO A 186 -10.97 0.39 17.03
C PRO A 186 -11.38 -1.05 17.34
N SER A 187 -11.69 -1.33 18.61
CA SER A 187 -12.13 -2.65 19.08
C SER A 187 -13.41 -3.12 18.40
N ILE A 188 -14.20 -2.19 17.84
CA ILE A 188 -15.40 -2.46 17.07
C ILE A 188 -15.13 -3.06 15.69
N CYS A 189 -13.95 -2.88 15.11
CA CYS A 189 -13.68 -3.47 13.80
C CYS A 189 -13.58 -4.99 13.90
N ILE A 190 -14.19 -5.71 12.95
CA ILE A 190 -14.11 -7.18 12.91
C ILE A 190 -12.63 -7.59 12.88
N GLY A 191 -12.21 -8.41 13.84
CA GLY A 191 -10.82 -8.85 14.02
C GLY A 191 -9.81 -7.73 14.27
N GLN A 192 -10.26 -6.55 14.72
CA GLN A 192 -9.48 -5.31 14.85
C GLN A 192 -8.81 -4.91 13.52
N HIS A 193 -9.52 -5.07 12.42
CA HIS A 193 -9.02 -4.71 11.09
C HIS A 193 -9.53 -3.35 10.66
N CYS A 194 -8.61 -2.39 10.55
CA CYS A 194 -8.93 -1.04 10.14
C CYS A 194 -7.96 -0.53 9.05
N HIS A 195 -8.39 0.51 8.35
CA HIS A 195 -7.63 1.12 7.28
C HIS A 195 -6.47 1.95 7.88
N PRO A 196 -5.23 1.79 7.40
CA PRO A 196 -4.04 2.40 8.01
C PRO A 196 -4.08 3.92 8.17
N GLU A 197 -4.79 4.63 7.30
CA GLU A 197 -4.75 6.10 7.27
C GLU A 197 -5.79 6.77 8.18
N ASN A 198 -6.99 6.20 8.29
CA ASN A 198 -8.16 6.85 8.91
C ASN A 198 -8.85 5.99 9.99
N GLY A 199 -8.38 4.75 10.21
CA GLY A 199 -8.91 3.89 11.26
C GLY A 199 -10.30 3.30 10.97
N SER A 200 -10.83 3.48 9.76
CA SER A 200 -12.14 2.93 9.38
C SER A 200 -12.09 1.41 9.26
N CYS A 201 -13.13 0.70 9.67
CA CYS A 201 -13.14 -0.76 9.65
C CYS A 201 -13.20 -1.29 8.21
N VAL A 202 -12.22 -2.09 7.80
CA VAL A 202 -12.10 -2.57 6.40
C VAL A 202 -12.99 -3.77 6.09
N TRP A 203 -13.44 -4.48 7.13
CA TRP A 203 -14.33 -5.65 7.02
C TRP A 203 -15.67 -5.41 7.73
N GLY A 204 -16.01 -4.15 7.98
CA GLY A 204 -17.20 -3.79 8.75
C GLY A 204 -16.99 -3.85 10.26
N CYS A 205 -18.07 -3.49 10.96
CA CYS A 205 -18.14 -3.35 12.39
C CYS A 205 -18.74 -4.65 13.02
N ASP A 206 -18.25 -5.06 14.19
CA ASP A 206 -18.71 -6.24 14.93
C ASP A 206 -20.14 -6.01 15.44
N GLU A 207 -21.07 -6.89 15.03
CA GLU A 207 -22.51 -6.76 15.29
C GLU A 207 -22.84 -6.65 16.78
N GLN A 208 -22.08 -7.36 17.63
CA GLN A 208 -22.29 -7.38 19.09
C GLN A 208 -21.90 -6.04 19.75
N LYS A 209 -21.22 -5.17 18.99
CA LYS A 209 -20.75 -3.87 19.46
C LYS A 209 -21.56 -2.71 18.86
N CYS A 210 -22.51 -3.01 17.96
CA CYS A 210 -23.50 -2.03 17.51
C CYS A 210 -24.59 -1.82 18.56
N LEU A 211 -25.04 -0.57 18.72
CA LEU A 211 -26.14 -0.25 19.62
C LEU A 211 -27.40 -1.01 19.19
N ASN A 212 -28.09 -1.61 20.17
CA ASN A 212 -29.29 -2.42 19.97
C ASN A 212 -29.12 -3.57 18.95
N ASN A 213 -27.88 -3.99 18.65
CA ASN A 213 -27.59 -4.93 17.58
C ASN A 213 -28.22 -4.48 16.25
N ARG A 214 -28.20 -3.17 15.95
CA ARG A 214 -28.70 -2.62 14.69
C ARG A 214 -27.57 -2.22 13.77
N TRP A 215 -27.44 -2.94 12.67
CA TRP A 215 -26.50 -2.64 11.60
C TRP A 215 -27.16 -2.86 10.24
N ASP A 216 -26.55 -2.25 9.23
CA ASP A 216 -26.88 -2.49 7.83
C ASP A 216 -26.16 -3.77 7.38
N ILE A 217 -26.92 -4.80 7.02
CA ILE A 217 -26.39 -6.12 6.67
C ILE A 217 -25.52 -6.11 5.40
N GLN A 218 -25.68 -5.09 4.54
CA GLN A 218 -24.95 -5.00 3.27
C GLN A 218 -23.60 -4.31 3.45
N THR A 219 -23.54 -3.32 4.33
CA THR A 219 -22.36 -2.46 4.52
C THR A 219 -21.61 -2.75 5.82
N GLY A 220 -22.23 -3.48 6.76
CA GLY A 220 -21.66 -3.74 8.09
C GLY A 220 -21.57 -2.48 8.96
N VAL A 221 -22.35 -1.44 8.65
CA VAL A 221 -22.38 -0.15 9.35
C VAL A 221 -23.41 -0.21 10.48
N CYS A 222 -23.05 0.18 11.70
CA CYS A 222 -24.04 0.33 12.78
C CYS A 222 -25.01 1.48 12.46
N THR A 223 -26.31 1.20 12.35
CA THR A 223 -27.33 2.18 11.93
C THR A 223 -27.85 3.05 13.07
N GLU A 224 -27.75 2.56 14.31
CA GLU A 224 -28.18 3.29 15.52
C GLU A 224 -27.00 3.72 16.41
N GLY A 225 -25.76 3.63 15.91
CA GLY A 225 -24.55 3.93 16.67
C GLY A 225 -23.98 2.73 17.42
N CYS A 226 -23.12 2.98 18.41
CA CYS A 226 -22.33 1.96 19.12
C CYS A 226 -22.70 1.90 20.62
N VAL A 227 -22.53 0.75 21.28
CA VAL A 227 -22.73 0.62 22.74
C VAL A 227 -21.73 1.54 23.47
N ARG A 228 -22.22 2.38 24.39
CA ARG A 228 -21.45 3.45 25.05
C ARG A 228 -20.37 2.92 26.01
N GLU A 229 -19.22 2.53 25.46
CA GLU A 229 -17.88 2.59 26.10
C GLU A 229 -16.76 2.97 25.10
N HIS A 230 -17.10 3.18 23.81
CA HIS A 230 -16.15 3.55 22.76
C HIS A 230 -16.74 4.67 21.88
N SER A 231 -16.22 5.90 22.02
CA SER A 231 -16.37 7.12 21.17
C SER A 231 -17.68 7.35 20.38
N GLN A 232 -18.31 8.51 20.59
CA GLN A 232 -19.71 8.82 20.25
C GLN A 232 -20.14 8.95 18.77
N PHE A 233 -19.31 8.69 17.75
CA PHE A 233 -19.77 8.79 16.35
C PHE A 233 -19.09 7.74 15.46
N CYS A 234 -19.76 6.58 15.31
CA CYS A 234 -19.34 5.47 14.46
C CYS A 234 -19.99 5.57 13.07
N ASN A 235 -19.45 6.37 12.16
CA ASN A 235 -19.67 6.12 10.74
C ASN A 235 -18.55 5.16 10.33
N CYS A 236 -18.83 3.91 9.92
CA CYS A 236 -17.75 2.96 9.59
C CYS A 236 -16.88 3.43 8.40
N ASN A 237 -17.15 4.62 7.82
CA ASN A 237 -16.28 5.35 6.87
C ASN A 237 -15.46 6.53 7.45
N LYS A 238 -15.78 7.08 8.63
CA LYS A 238 -15.01 8.16 9.29
C LYS A 238 -15.23 8.14 10.80
N CYS A 239 -14.24 7.64 11.54
CA CYS A 239 -14.14 7.89 12.98
C CYS A 239 -13.50 9.27 13.18
N THR A 240 -14.29 10.33 13.25
CA THR A 240 -13.76 11.64 13.71
C THR A 240 -13.81 11.69 15.23
N TYR A 241 -12.64 11.77 15.85
CA TYR A 241 -12.51 12.19 17.24
C TYR A 241 -12.92 13.66 17.34
N ILE A 242 -13.85 13.97 18.25
CA ILE A 242 -14.04 15.33 18.77
C ILE A 242 -13.36 15.36 20.13
#